data_AF-A0A1I8Q7V8-F1
#
_entry.id   AF-A0A1I8Q7V8-F1
#
_cell.length_a   1.000
_cell.length_b   1.000
_cell.length_c   1.000
_cell.angle_alpha   90.00
_cell.angle_beta   90.00
_cell.angle_gamma   90.00
#
_symmetry.space_group_name_H-M   'P 1'
#
loop_
_entity.id
_entity.type
_entity.pdbx_description
1 polymer ?
#
loop_
_entity_poly.entity_id
_entity_poly.type
_entity_poly.pdbx_seq_one_letter_code
_entity_poly.pdbx_strand_id
1 'polypeptide(L)'
;MGRFCNHKLLLNCCNLLFLVCGTILIVAGFYLFTDTKRILLSRLLAATSENLNDLPQPLFYYISIGLAVAGLIAVLAAMMGFWASCLNTYCCLSFYFLTVVVLLLAESIVCLAITLWPHCLGISLDETKMVKALQGNYGVPGREQFTIAMDLAQAKFGCCGMNSDINYDTSLWKIQPYGPRDRVVPLTCCILDNPSDKKSHLDPKPANETMCQSLEKKDYTQFRFSSPCLSYLDNWYRQQYVIFLAASLIIAVVEFCVLLSITLACTKISTKKVQVQSFMELRPRIKLRQREDNVYEPEVELRLAEDSRGAVIHGVPSDISEDFKEVYIQPRDLYKNRYNTTFKPVSSDYSVPTTRSYLV
;
A
#
# COMPACT_ATOMS: atom_id res chain seq x y z
N MET A 1 13.30 -28.01 -21.34
CA MET A 1 12.92 -26.58 -21.45
C MET A 1 12.97 -25.95 -20.07
N GLY A 2 14.19 -25.77 -19.55
CA GLY A 2 14.42 -25.40 -18.14
C GLY A 2 15.13 -24.06 -18.06
N ARG A 3 14.46 -23.06 -17.50
CA ARG A 3 15.13 -21.88 -16.94
C ARG A 3 14.77 -21.83 -15.46
N PHE A 4 15.74 -22.18 -14.63
CA PHE A 4 15.72 -21.94 -13.19
C PHE A 4 15.29 -20.49 -12.96
N CYS A 5 14.06 -20.28 -12.51
CA CYS A 5 13.64 -18.97 -12.03
C CYS A 5 14.56 -18.64 -10.84
N ASN A 6 15.45 -17.67 -11.03
CA ASN A 6 16.28 -17.12 -9.97
C ASN A 6 15.32 -16.45 -8.98
N HIS A 7 14.86 -17.19 -7.96
CA HIS A 7 13.91 -16.74 -6.94
C HIS A 7 14.24 -15.36 -6.35
N LYS A 8 15.54 -15.01 -6.24
CA LYS A 8 16.01 -13.67 -5.86
C LYS A 8 15.64 -12.57 -6.88
N LEU A 9 15.80 -12.86 -8.18
CA LEU A 9 15.39 -11.95 -9.25
C LEU A 9 13.87 -11.76 -9.26
N LEU A 10 13.11 -12.84 -9.07
CA LEU A 10 11.65 -12.78 -8.98
C LEU A 10 11.20 -11.92 -7.79
N LEU A 11 11.75 -12.17 -6.59
CA LEU A 11 11.44 -11.40 -5.39
C LEU A 11 11.78 -9.90 -5.59
N ASN A 12 12.95 -9.60 -6.13
CA ASN A 12 13.35 -8.21 -6.41
C ASN A 12 12.44 -7.55 -7.46
N CYS A 13 12.00 -8.30 -8.48
CA CYS A 13 11.06 -7.80 -9.49
C CYS A 13 9.68 -7.48 -8.89
N CYS A 14 9.13 -8.38 -8.07
CA CYS A 14 7.85 -8.15 -7.39
C CYS A 14 7.94 -6.96 -6.41
N ASN A 15 9.05 -6.84 -5.67
CA ASN A 15 9.27 -5.70 -4.78
C ASN A 15 9.43 -4.37 -5.55
N LEU A 16 10.00 -4.41 -6.77
CA LEU A 16 10.06 -3.23 -7.64
C LEU A 16 8.66 -2.83 -8.12
N LEU A 17 7.83 -3.78 -8.52
CA LEU A 17 6.43 -3.50 -8.87
C LEU A 17 5.67 -2.91 -7.68
N PHE A 18 5.86 -3.48 -6.49
CA PHE A 18 5.25 -2.98 -5.26
C PHE A 18 5.72 -1.57 -4.91
N LEU A 19 7.02 -1.28 -5.07
CA LEU A 19 7.58 0.06 -4.92
C LEU A 19 6.92 1.05 -5.89
N VAL A 20 6.82 0.69 -7.18
CA VAL A 20 6.18 1.53 -8.20
C VAL A 20 4.72 1.80 -7.84
N CYS A 21 3.94 0.78 -7.45
CA CYS A 21 2.57 0.96 -6.97
C CYS A 21 2.51 1.95 -5.79
N GLY A 22 3.38 1.78 -4.78
CA GLY A 22 3.47 2.69 -3.64
C GLY A 22 3.77 4.14 -4.05
N THR A 23 4.71 4.35 -4.97
CA THR A 23 5.02 5.70 -5.47
C THR A 23 3.86 6.33 -6.25
N ILE A 24 3.15 5.55 -7.07
CA ILE A 24 1.96 6.01 -7.80
C ILE A 24 0.87 6.42 -6.81
N LEU A 25 0.67 5.68 -5.71
CA LEU A 25 -0.30 6.05 -4.68
C LEU A 25 0.06 7.36 -3.98
N ILE A 26 1.34 7.59 -3.68
CA ILE A 26 1.79 8.88 -3.12
C ILE A 26 1.47 10.03 -4.08
N VAL A 27 1.86 9.89 -5.36
CA VAL A 27 1.61 10.92 -6.38
C VAL A 27 0.11 11.14 -6.58
N ALA A 28 -0.70 10.07 -6.63
CA ALA A 28 -2.15 10.17 -6.73
C ALA A 28 -2.78 10.84 -5.51
N GLY A 29 -2.27 10.58 -4.30
CA GLY A 29 -2.70 11.24 -3.06
C GLY A 29 -2.46 12.74 -3.10
N PHE A 30 -1.25 13.17 -3.47
CA PHE A 30 -0.94 14.59 -3.65
C PHE A 30 -1.73 15.24 -4.80
N TYR A 31 -1.89 14.54 -5.93
CA TYR A 31 -2.69 15.01 -7.04
C TYR A 31 -4.14 15.26 -6.61
N LEU A 32 -4.74 14.31 -5.88
CA LEU A 32 -6.10 14.45 -5.35
C LEU A 32 -6.20 15.59 -4.34
N PHE A 33 -5.19 15.78 -3.49
CA PHE A 33 -5.12 16.89 -2.54
C PHE A 33 -5.11 18.25 -3.26
N THR A 34 -4.41 18.36 -4.39
CA THR A 34 -4.39 19.60 -5.19
C THR A 34 -5.66 19.82 -6.01
N ASP A 35 -6.43 18.77 -6.31
CA ASP A 35 -7.69 18.87 -7.08
C ASP A 35 -8.86 19.30 -6.18
N THR A 36 -8.87 20.59 -5.85
CA THR A 36 -9.89 21.21 -4.99
C THR A 36 -11.30 21.03 -5.56
N LYS A 37 -11.45 20.91 -6.88
CA LYS A 37 -12.76 20.73 -7.55
C LYS A 37 -13.37 19.37 -7.24
N ARG A 38 -12.57 18.29 -7.29
CA ARG A 38 -13.05 16.95 -6.90
C ARG A 38 -13.39 16.88 -5.42
N ILE A 39 -12.57 17.49 -4.58
CA ILE A 39 -12.81 17.58 -3.14
C ILE A 39 -14.13 18.32 -2.88
N LEU A 40 -14.36 19.43 -3.57
CA LEU A 40 -15.58 20.22 -3.40
C LEU A 40 -16.83 19.47 -3.87
N LEU A 41 -16.77 18.79 -5.04
CA LEU A 41 -17.87 17.95 -5.53
C LEU A 41 -18.23 16.83 -4.54
N SER A 42 -17.23 16.23 -3.88
CA SER A 42 -17.47 15.18 -2.89
C SER A 42 -18.31 15.64 -1.69
N ARG A 43 -18.32 16.94 -1.40
CA ARG A 43 -19.13 17.53 -0.33
C ARG A 43 -20.63 17.38 -0.59
N LEU A 44 -21.05 17.42 -1.86
CA LEU A 44 -22.45 17.21 -2.22
C LEU A 44 -22.93 15.80 -1.88
N LEU A 45 -22.04 14.81 -1.97
CA LEU A 45 -22.35 13.43 -1.59
C LEU A 45 -22.36 13.21 -0.07
N ALA A 46 -21.51 13.92 0.66
CA ALA A 46 -21.52 13.90 2.13
C ALA A 46 -22.77 14.58 2.70
N ALA A 47 -23.32 15.57 1.98
CA ALA A 47 -24.46 16.37 2.40
C ALA A 47 -25.73 15.55 2.74
N THR A 48 -25.84 14.32 2.22
CA THR A 48 -27.04 13.48 2.40
C THR A 48 -26.99 12.52 3.57
N SER A 49 -25.84 12.31 4.19
CA SER A 49 -25.77 11.45 5.37
C SER A 49 -25.43 12.27 6.61
N GLU A 50 -26.23 12.09 7.65
CA GLU A 50 -26.06 12.81 8.92
C GLU A 50 -24.69 12.52 9.54
N ASN A 51 -24.21 11.28 9.45
CA ASN A 51 -22.89 10.87 9.96
C ASN A 51 -21.70 11.51 9.21
N LEU A 52 -21.82 11.80 7.90
CA LEU A 52 -20.73 12.45 7.14
C LEU A 52 -20.83 13.97 7.18
N ASN A 53 -22.02 14.51 7.45
CA ASN A 53 -22.25 15.95 7.60
C ASN A 53 -21.55 16.56 8.81
N ASP A 54 -21.35 15.78 9.88
CA ASP A 54 -20.67 16.21 11.09
C ASP A 54 -19.13 16.25 10.95
N LEU A 55 -18.59 15.73 9.83
CA LEU A 55 -17.16 15.72 9.60
C LEU A 55 -16.68 17.15 9.24
N PRO A 56 -15.64 17.68 9.91
CA PRO A 56 -15.21 19.06 9.70
C PRO A 56 -14.62 19.31 8.30
N GLN A 57 -14.16 18.24 7.63
CA GLN A 57 -13.56 18.29 6.29
C GLN A 57 -14.24 17.31 5.34
N PRO A 58 -14.24 17.59 4.02
CA PRO A 58 -14.86 16.73 3.01
C PRO A 58 -14.18 15.35 2.94
N LEU A 59 -14.96 14.31 2.64
CA LEU A 59 -14.52 12.91 2.61
C LEU A 59 -13.27 12.69 1.74
N PHE A 60 -13.21 13.30 0.55
CA PHE A 60 -12.08 13.14 -0.37
C PHE A 60 -10.78 13.75 0.15
N TYR A 61 -10.85 14.70 1.08
CA TYR A 61 -9.66 15.22 1.76
C TYR A 61 -9.00 14.13 2.61
N TYR A 62 -9.77 13.41 3.42
CA TYR A 62 -9.25 12.28 4.20
C TYR A 62 -8.76 11.14 3.31
N ILE A 63 -9.46 10.85 2.20
CA ILE A 63 -8.98 9.87 1.21
C ILE A 63 -7.63 10.29 0.62
N SER A 64 -7.44 11.57 0.28
CA SER A 64 -6.18 12.04 -0.31
C SER A 64 -4.98 11.84 0.63
N ILE A 65 -5.16 12.13 1.92
CA ILE A 65 -4.14 11.91 2.96
C ILE A 65 -3.94 10.41 3.16
N GLY A 66 -5.02 9.64 3.29
CA GLY A 66 -4.96 8.19 3.47
C GLY A 66 -4.22 7.50 2.34
N LEU A 67 -4.45 7.92 1.09
CA LEU A 67 -3.78 7.38 -0.10
C LEU A 67 -2.28 7.70 -0.09
N ALA A 68 -1.90 8.92 0.29
CA ALA A 68 -0.49 9.31 0.41
C ALA A 68 0.24 8.54 1.51
N VAL A 69 -0.40 8.36 2.68
CA VAL A 69 0.15 7.59 3.81
C VAL A 69 0.26 6.10 3.45
N ALA A 70 -0.77 5.52 2.85
CA ALA A 70 -0.75 4.13 2.40
C ALA A 70 0.37 3.88 1.38
N GLY A 71 0.53 4.80 0.41
CA GLY A 71 1.63 4.74 -0.55
C GLY A 71 3.01 4.82 0.12
N LEU A 72 3.19 5.68 1.13
CA LEU A 72 4.43 5.75 1.90
C LEU A 72 4.73 4.44 2.64
N ILE A 73 3.73 3.86 3.29
CA ILE A 73 3.87 2.56 3.98
C ILE A 73 4.26 1.46 2.98
N ALA A 74 3.62 1.43 1.80
CA ALA A 74 3.95 0.47 0.74
C ALA A 74 5.39 0.64 0.23
N VAL A 75 5.85 1.88 0.05
CA VAL A 75 7.25 2.17 -0.33
C VAL A 75 8.23 1.66 0.74
N LEU A 76 7.97 1.95 2.01
CA LEU A 76 8.82 1.47 3.11
C LEU A 76 8.85 -0.06 3.18
N ALA A 77 7.69 -0.71 3.00
CA ALA A 77 7.59 -2.16 2.92
C ALA A 77 8.36 -2.74 1.73
N ALA A 78 8.29 -2.12 0.54
CA ALA A 78 9.08 -2.53 -0.62
C ALA A 78 10.59 -2.40 -0.36
N MET A 79 11.03 -1.32 0.29
CA MET A 79 12.43 -1.12 0.70
C MET A 79 12.91 -2.20 1.68
N MET A 80 12.07 -2.55 2.67
CA MET A 80 12.34 -3.69 3.55
C MET A 80 12.45 -5.00 2.76
N GLY A 81 11.66 -5.18 1.71
CA GLY A 81 11.74 -6.34 0.81
C GLY A 81 13.08 -6.44 0.07
N PHE A 82 13.59 -5.33 -0.47
CA PHE A 82 14.93 -5.31 -1.07
C PHE A 82 16.03 -5.62 -0.05
N TRP A 83 15.91 -5.07 1.15
CA TRP A 83 16.85 -5.34 2.25
C TRP A 83 16.84 -6.81 2.68
N ALA A 84 15.65 -7.40 2.84
CA ALA A 84 15.47 -8.80 3.19
C ALA A 84 16.05 -9.75 2.12
N SER A 85 15.93 -9.39 0.84
CA SER A 85 16.52 -10.13 -0.28
C SER A 85 18.06 -10.13 -0.25
N CYS A 86 18.67 -9.02 0.17
CA CYS A 86 20.12 -8.89 0.30
C CYS A 86 20.69 -9.68 1.47
N LEU A 87 20.08 -9.55 2.66
CA LEU A 87 20.55 -10.25 3.87
C LEU A 87 20.27 -11.75 3.83
N ASN A 88 19.19 -12.18 3.17
CA ASN A 88 18.82 -13.58 2.96
C ASN A 88 18.77 -14.41 4.28
N THR A 89 18.48 -13.76 5.41
CA THR A 89 18.28 -14.40 6.71
C THR A 89 16.80 -14.71 6.91
N TYR A 90 16.49 -15.83 7.59
CA TYR A 90 15.10 -16.26 7.82
C TYR A 90 14.31 -15.27 8.66
N CYS A 91 14.95 -14.67 9.67
CA CYS A 91 14.30 -13.71 10.54
C CYS A 91 13.81 -12.48 9.75
N CYS A 92 14.69 -11.87 8.94
CA CYS A 92 14.32 -10.72 8.11
C CYS A 92 13.25 -11.07 7.09
N LEU A 93 13.35 -12.24 6.44
CA LEU A 93 12.38 -12.67 5.45
C LEU A 93 11.01 -13.00 6.07
N SER A 94 10.99 -13.53 7.30
CA SER A 94 9.76 -13.78 8.07
C SER A 94 9.10 -12.50 8.54
N PHE A 95 9.86 -11.52 9.02
CA PHE A 95 9.31 -10.22 9.40
C PHE A 95 8.71 -9.50 8.19
N TYR A 96 9.41 -9.56 7.05
CA TYR A 96 8.90 -9.02 5.80
C TYR A 96 7.61 -9.74 5.34
N PHE A 97 7.57 -11.07 5.40
CA PHE A 97 6.37 -11.85 5.12
C PHE A 97 5.18 -11.41 5.97
N LEU A 98 5.35 -11.30 7.29
CA LEU A 98 4.30 -10.85 8.20
C LEU A 98 3.84 -9.43 7.87
N THR A 99 4.77 -8.54 7.52
CA THR A 99 4.42 -7.17 7.11
C THR A 99 3.51 -7.16 5.88
N VAL A 100 3.85 -7.92 4.83
CA VAL A 100 3.04 -7.98 3.60
C VAL A 100 1.68 -8.63 3.87
N VAL A 101 1.61 -9.66 4.73
CA VAL A 101 0.32 -10.25 5.13
C VAL A 101 -0.58 -9.23 5.83
N VAL A 102 -0.03 -8.43 6.75
CA VAL A 102 -0.79 -7.38 7.44
C VAL A 102 -1.29 -6.31 6.46
N LEU A 103 -0.46 -5.92 5.49
CA LEU A 103 -0.87 -4.98 4.45
C LEU A 103 -2.01 -5.53 3.59
N LEU A 104 -1.92 -6.78 3.15
CA LEU A 104 -2.98 -7.42 2.36
C LEU A 104 -4.30 -7.54 3.14
N LEU A 105 -4.22 -7.86 4.44
CA LEU A 105 -5.40 -7.89 5.30
C LEU A 105 -6.00 -6.48 5.47
N ALA A 106 -5.17 -5.47 5.72
CA ALA A 106 -5.63 -4.08 5.84
C ALA A 106 -6.28 -3.60 4.53
N GLU A 107 -5.67 -3.89 3.38
CA GLU A 107 -6.23 -3.60 2.07
C GLU A 107 -7.57 -4.32 1.86
N SER A 108 -7.67 -5.58 2.24
CA SER A 108 -8.93 -6.33 2.12
C SER A 108 -10.06 -5.69 2.94
N ILE A 109 -9.76 -5.19 4.14
CA ILE A 109 -10.73 -4.47 4.98
C ILE A 109 -11.15 -3.16 4.30
N VAL A 110 -10.20 -2.40 3.73
CA VAL A 110 -10.50 -1.17 2.99
C VAL A 110 -11.36 -1.46 1.76
N CYS A 111 -11.05 -2.51 1.01
CA CYS A 111 -11.83 -2.94 -0.16
C CYS A 111 -13.26 -3.35 0.24
N LEU A 112 -13.43 -4.10 1.33
CA LEU A 112 -14.75 -4.40 1.90
C LEU A 112 -15.48 -3.14 2.36
N ALA A 113 -14.79 -2.21 3.02
CA ALA A 113 -15.38 -0.94 3.43
C ALA A 113 -15.86 -0.13 2.22
N ILE A 114 -15.08 -0.04 1.15
CA ILE A 114 -15.46 0.64 -0.11
C ILE A 114 -16.67 -0.04 -0.73
N THR A 115 -16.67 -1.37 -0.85
CA THR A 115 -17.76 -2.12 -1.50
C THR A 115 -19.07 -2.09 -0.72
N LEU A 116 -19.00 -2.09 0.60
CA LEU A 116 -20.17 -1.99 1.49
C LEU A 116 -20.59 -0.54 1.72
N TRP A 117 -19.73 0.44 1.39
CA TRP A 117 -19.96 1.88 1.56
C TRP A 117 -21.34 2.35 1.06
N PRO A 118 -21.82 1.98 -0.15
CA PRO A 118 -23.11 2.46 -0.65
C PRO A 118 -24.28 1.95 0.20
N HIS A 119 -24.19 0.73 0.71
CA HIS A 119 -25.24 0.08 1.50
C HIS A 119 -25.20 0.54 2.97
N CYS A 120 -24.01 0.67 3.56
CA CYS A 120 -23.83 1.02 4.97
C CYS A 120 -23.98 2.52 5.27
N LEU A 121 -23.58 3.41 4.35
CA LEU A 121 -23.65 4.86 4.58
C LEU A 121 -24.93 5.51 4.04
N GLY A 122 -25.84 4.71 3.49
CA GLY A 122 -27.12 5.21 2.98
C GLY A 122 -26.95 6.23 1.85
N ILE A 123 -25.78 6.25 1.19
CA ILE A 123 -25.53 6.94 -0.09
C ILE A 123 -26.18 6.11 -1.20
N SER A 124 -27.40 5.63 -0.98
CA SER A 124 -28.37 5.67 -2.05
C SER A 124 -28.41 7.15 -2.42
N LEU A 125 -28.05 7.51 -3.64
CA LEU A 125 -28.38 8.82 -4.22
C LEU A 125 -29.90 8.90 -4.35
N ASP A 126 -30.56 8.88 -3.20
CA ASP A 126 -31.97 9.02 -3.04
C ASP A 126 -32.25 10.48 -3.38
N GLU A 127 -32.91 10.63 -4.52
CA GLU A 127 -33.27 11.90 -5.11
C GLU A 127 -33.92 12.81 -4.08
N THR A 128 -34.76 12.25 -3.20
CA THR A 128 -35.48 13.00 -2.17
C THR A 128 -34.54 13.64 -1.14
N LYS A 129 -33.52 12.91 -0.68
CA LYS A 129 -32.52 13.41 0.28
C LYS A 129 -31.64 14.47 -0.34
N MET A 130 -31.23 14.27 -1.59
CA MET A 130 -30.40 15.22 -2.34
C MET A 130 -31.16 16.54 -2.59
N VAL A 131 -32.43 16.45 -3.00
CA VAL A 131 -33.31 17.62 -3.17
C VAL A 131 -33.49 18.36 -1.84
N LYS A 132 -33.74 17.65 -0.73
CA LYS A 132 -33.87 18.26 0.60
C LYS A 132 -32.55 18.92 1.05
N ALA A 133 -31.41 18.30 0.79
CA ALA A 133 -30.09 18.85 1.09
C ALA A 133 -29.83 20.15 0.30
N LEU A 134 -30.19 20.17 -0.99
CA LEU A 134 -30.14 21.37 -1.82
C LEU A 134 -31.02 22.48 -1.24
N GLN A 135 -32.30 22.18 -0.99
CA GLN A 135 -33.27 23.15 -0.49
C GLN A 135 -32.89 23.76 0.87
N GLY A 136 -32.27 22.96 1.76
CA GLY A 136 -31.90 23.38 3.11
C GLY A 136 -30.54 24.03 3.26
N ASN A 137 -29.60 23.83 2.33
CA ASN A 137 -28.21 24.30 2.49
C ASN A 137 -27.76 25.29 1.40
N TYR A 138 -28.38 25.28 0.23
CA TYR A 138 -28.01 26.19 -0.85
C TYR A 138 -28.30 27.63 -0.45
N GLY A 139 -27.32 28.52 -0.63
CA GLY A 139 -27.43 29.95 -0.35
C GLY A 139 -27.65 30.33 1.10
N VAL A 140 -27.56 29.39 2.05
CA VAL A 140 -27.78 29.65 3.48
C VAL A 140 -26.49 30.14 4.14
N PRO A 141 -26.54 31.22 4.96
CA PRO A 141 -25.38 31.70 5.71
C PRO A 141 -24.74 30.59 6.56
N GLY A 142 -23.41 30.48 6.52
CA GLY A 142 -22.67 29.39 7.19
C GLY A 142 -22.63 28.06 6.41
N ARG A 143 -23.32 27.95 5.27
CA ARG A 143 -23.27 26.79 4.35
C ARG A 143 -22.72 27.15 2.96
N GLU A 144 -21.89 28.19 2.88
CA GLU A 144 -21.32 28.71 1.61
C GLU A 144 -20.60 27.63 0.80
N GLN A 145 -19.84 26.75 1.47
CA GLN A 145 -19.11 25.66 0.83
C GLN A 145 -20.02 24.67 0.08
N PHE A 146 -21.27 24.49 0.54
CA PHE A 146 -22.24 23.68 -0.18
C PHE A 146 -22.73 24.41 -1.45
N THR A 147 -22.97 25.72 -1.34
CA THR A 147 -23.37 26.57 -2.47
C THR A 147 -22.31 26.54 -3.57
N ILE A 148 -21.04 26.78 -3.23
CA ILE A 148 -19.92 26.74 -4.18
C ILE A 148 -19.78 25.35 -4.81
N ALA A 149 -20.03 24.28 -4.04
CA ALA A 149 -19.98 22.91 -4.57
C ALA A 149 -21.09 22.66 -5.60
N MET A 150 -22.31 23.13 -5.32
CA MET A 150 -23.44 23.00 -6.24
C MET A 150 -23.20 23.84 -7.51
N ASP A 151 -22.75 25.08 -7.35
CA ASP A 151 -22.41 25.98 -8.46
C ASP A 151 -21.32 25.38 -9.36
N LEU A 152 -20.32 24.73 -8.76
CA LEU A 152 -19.29 23.98 -9.47
C LEU A 152 -19.89 22.81 -10.25
N ALA A 153 -20.81 22.05 -9.67
CA ALA A 153 -21.46 20.93 -10.35
C ALA A 153 -22.25 21.43 -11.58
N GLN A 154 -23.01 22.51 -11.42
CA GLN A 154 -23.82 23.10 -12.48
C GLN A 154 -22.97 23.63 -13.63
N ALA A 155 -21.95 24.43 -13.32
CA ALA A 155 -21.03 24.98 -14.32
C ALA A 155 -20.20 23.88 -15.01
N LYS A 156 -19.85 22.80 -14.30
CA LYS A 156 -19.03 21.71 -14.84
C LYS A 156 -19.81 20.74 -15.71
N PHE A 157 -21.03 20.38 -15.31
CA PHE A 157 -21.83 19.35 -15.98
C PHE A 157 -22.91 19.92 -16.91
N GLY A 158 -23.18 21.23 -16.85
CA GLY A 158 -24.26 21.84 -17.65
C GLY A 158 -25.63 21.33 -17.20
N CYS A 159 -25.89 21.36 -15.90
CA CYS A 159 -27.12 20.84 -15.28
C CYS A 159 -27.73 21.90 -14.35
N CYS A 160 -28.99 21.74 -13.98
CA CYS A 160 -29.65 22.65 -13.02
C CYS A 160 -30.51 21.88 -12.01
N GLY A 161 -30.36 22.25 -10.74
CA GLY A 161 -31.02 21.56 -9.62
C GLY A 161 -30.57 20.10 -9.45
N MET A 162 -31.10 19.42 -8.44
CA MET A 162 -30.79 18.00 -8.21
C MET A 162 -31.55 17.13 -9.21
N ASN A 163 -32.89 17.26 -9.24
CA ASN A 163 -33.74 16.58 -10.20
C ASN A 163 -34.37 17.52 -11.24
N SER A 164 -34.52 18.81 -10.90
CA SER A 164 -35.12 19.82 -11.75
C SER A 164 -34.77 21.22 -11.24
N ASP A 165 -34.90 22.22 -12.11
CA ASP A 165 -34.71 23.63 -11.77
C ASP A 165 -35.71 24.15 -10.72
N ILE A 166 -36.90 23.55 -10.66
CA ILE A 166 -37.95 23.83 -9.64
C ILE A 166 -37.45 23.56 -8.21
N ASN A 167 -36.36 22.80 -8.03
CA ASN A 167 -35.77 22.60 -6.69
C ASN A 167 -35.39 23.90 -5.98
N TYR A 168 -35.15 24.98 -6.72
CA TYR A 168 -34.84 26.29 -6.15
C TYR A 168 -36.06 27.04 -5.63
N ASP A 169 -37.25 26.79 -6.18
CA ASP A 169 -38.47 27.52 -5.81
C ASP A 169 -38.86 27.29 -4.34
N THR A 170 -38.64 26.08 -3.85
CA THR A 170 -38.92 25.68 -2.46
C THR A 170 -37.67 25.68 -1.57
N SER A 171 -36.56 26.25 -2.03
CA SER A 171 -35.31 26.34 -1.26
C SER A 171 -35.33 27.51 -0.26
N LEU A 172 -34.58 27.37 0.83
CA LEU A 172 -34.38 28.46 1.79
C LEU A 172 -33.74 29.69 1.13
N TRP A 173 -32.90 29.50 0.11
CA TRP A 173 -32.31 30.61 -0.66
C TRP A 173 -33.35 31.54 -1.26
N LYS A 174 -34.44 30.98 -1.81
CA LYS A 174 -35.54 31.74 -2.42
C LYS A 174 -36.53 32.27 -1.37
N ILE A 175 -36.83 31.46 -0.35
CA ILE A 175 -37.84 31.78 0.67
C ILE A 175 -37.32 32.79 1.72
N GLN A 176 -36.06 32.69 2.15
CA GLN A 176 -35.48 33.50 3.24
C GLN A 176 -34.63 34.70 2.74
N PRO A 177 -35.13 35.43 1.73
CA PRO A 177 -34.39 36.30 0.79
C PRO A 177 -32.83 36.28 0.86
N TYR A 178 -32.20 35.11 0.92
CA TYR A 178 -30.74 35.01 0.88
C TYR A 178 -30.21 35.21 -0.54
N GLY A 179 -31.03 34.91 -1.54
CA GLY A 179 -30.77 35.19 -2.95
C GLY A 179 -31.34 36.51 -3.46
N PRO A 180 -30.85 36.99 -4.62
CA PRO A 180 -31.51 38.08 -5.35
C PRO A 180 -32.97 37.71 -5.68
N ARG A 181 -33.91 38.62 -5.39
CA ARG A 181 -35.36 38.33 -5.48
C ARG A 181 -35.82 38.09 -6.91
N ASP A 182 -35.16 38.75 -7.86
CA ASP A 182 -35.36 38.72 -9.30
C ASP A 182 -34.84 37.45 -9.98
N ARG A 183 -34.04 36.63 -9.29
CA ARG A 183 -33.50 35.38 -9.86
C ARG A 183 -34.39 34.19 -9.55
N VAL A 184 -34.86 33.51 -10.60
CA VAL A 184 -35.60 32.25 -10.51
C VAL A 184 -34.64 31.11 -10.16
N VAL A 185 -33.47 31.07 -10.81
CA VAL A 185 -32.42 30.07 -10.59
C VAL A 185 -31.05 30.73 -10.37
N PRO A 186 -30.07 30.01 -9.80
CA PRO A 186 -28.68 30.46 -9.80
C PRO A 186 -28.16 30.74 -11.21
N LEU A 187 -27.24 31.71 -11.35
CA LEU A 187 -26.66 32.03 -12.66
C LEU A 187 -25.85 30.88 -13.27
N THR A 188 -25.33 29.98 -12.44
CA THR A 188 -24.66 28.74 -12.86
C THR A 188 -25.60 27.72 -13.53
N CYS A 189 -26.92 27.86 -13.35
CA CYS A 189 -27.91 27.11 -14.15
C CYS A 189 -28.09 27.67 -15.56
N CYS A 190 -27.62 28.89 -15.84
CA CYS A 190 -27.70 29.48 -17.16
C CYS A 190 -26.59 28.93 -18.06
N ILE A 191 -26.85 28.94 -19.37
CA ILE A 191 -25.81 28.70 -20.36
C ILE A 191 -24.83 29.88 -20.29
N LEU A 192 -23.55 29.56 -20.04
CA LEU A 192 -22.50 30.54 -19.80
C LEU A 192 -21.74 30.87 -21.09
N ASP A 193 -21.36 32.13 -21.26
CA ASP A 193 -20.43 32.61 -22.29
C ASP A 193 -18.96 32.38 -21.92
N ASN A 194 -18.67 32.17 -20.63
CA ASN A 194 -17.33 31.88 -20.11
C ASN A 194 -17.15 30.42 -19.63
N PRO A 195 -17.60 29.38 -20.35
CA PRO A 195 -17.55 28.00 -19.85
C PRO A 195 -16.11 27.49 -19.68
N SER A 196 -15.15 28.05 -20.44
CA SER A 196 -13.73 27.68 -20.36
C SER A 196 -13.00 28.31 -19.18
N ASP A 197 -13.59 29.27 -18.47
CA ASP A 197 -12.96 29.87 -17.29
C ASP A 197 -12.92 28.84 -16.15
N LYS A 198 -11.75 28.67 -15.53
CA LYS A 198 -11.56 27.78 -14.37
C LYS A 198 -12.45 28.17 -13.19
N LYS A 199 -12.86 29.45 -13.11
CA LYS A 199 -13.67 30.04 -12.04
C LYS A 199 -15.10 30.40 -12.49
N SER A 200 -15.61 29.81 -13.58
CA SER A 200 -16.97 30.03 -14.08
C SER A 200 -18.08 29.75 -13.05
N HIS A 201 -17.81 28.92 -12.04
CA HIS A 201 -18.71 28.65 -10.92
C HIS A 201 -18.71 29.73 -9.82
N LEU A 202 -17.70 30.61 -9.79
CA LEU A 202 -17.60 31.72 -8.84
C LEU A 202 -18.03 33.05 -9.48
N ASP A 203 -17.76 33.22 -10.78
CA ASP A 203 -18.16 34.37 -11.59
C ASP A 203 -18.84 33.89 -12.90
N PRO A 204 -20.07 33.35 -12.81
CA PRO A 204 -20.81 32.91 -13.98
C PRO A 204 -21.23 34.10 -14.84
N LYS A 205 -20.95 34.04 -16.15
CA LYS A 205 -21.41 35.04 -17.13
C LYS A 205 -22.42 34.38 -18.08
N PRO A 206 -23.73 34.51 -17.82
CA PRO A 206 -24.76 33.98 -18.69
C PRO A 206 -24.70 34.61 -20.08
N ALA A 207 -24.92 33.81 -21.13
CA ALA A 207 -25.08 34.31 -22.50
C ALA A 207 -26.26 35.28 -22.63
N ASN A 208 -27.34 35.00 -21.90
CA ASN A 208 -28.49 35.88 -21.79
C ASN A 208 -29.17 35.68 -20.42
N GLU A 209 -28.88 36.55 -19.46
CA GLU A 209 -29.44 36.47 -18.11
C GLU A 209 -30.97 36.64 -18.13
N THR A 210 -31.49 37.58 -18.92
CA THR A 210 -32.94 37.84 -18.99
C THR A 210 -33.73 36.63 -19.47
N MET A 211 -33.29 35.99 -20.56
CA MET A 211 -33.96 34.80 -21.08
C MET A 211 -33.79 33.60 -20.15
N CYS A 212 -32.60 33.43 -19.57
CA CYS A 212 -32.37 32.36 -18.60
C CYS A 212 -33.26 32.48 -17.37
N GLN A 213 -33.54 33.70 -16.90
CA GLN A 213 -34.36 33.97 -15.70
C GLN A 213 -35.86 34.10 -16.01
N SER A 214 -36.28 33.94 -17.27
CA SER A 214 -37.71 33.95 -17.63
C SER A 214 -38.46 32.80 -16.93
N LEU A 215 -39.74 33.03 -16.62
CA LEU A 215 -40.67 32.00 -16.16
C LEU A 215 -41.29 31.22 -17.33
N GLU A 216 -41.27 31.80 -18.54
CA GLU A 216 -41.84 31.18 -19.72
C GLU A 216 -40.89 30.12 -20.28
N LYS A 217 -41.40 28.88 -20.41
CA LYS A 217 -40.63 27.74 -20.92
C LYS A 217 -39.99 28.00 -22.28
N LYS A 218 -40.67 28.74 -23.15
CA LYS A 218 -40.17 29.05 -24.50
C LYS A 218 -38.89 29.88 -24.46
N ASP A 219 -38.78 30.79 -23.49
CA ASP A 219 -37.66 31.71 -23.37
C ASP A 219 -36.45 31.03 -22.72
N TYR A 220 -36.66 30.30 -21.61
CA TYR A 220 -35.52 29.75 -20.86
C TYR A 220 -34.96 28.45 -21.46
N THR A 221 -35.71 27.70 -22.28
CA THR A 221 -35.25 26.37 -22.79
C THR A 221 -33.92 26.44 -23.55
N GLN A 222 -33.62 27.57 -24.20
CA GLN A 222 -32.38 27.77 -24.95
C GLN A 222 -31.25 28.42 -24.14
N PHE A 223 -31.51 28.91 -22.93
CA PHE A 223 -30.55 29.69 -22.13
C PHE A 223 -30.39 29.17 -20.69
N ARG A 224 -31.13 28.14 -20.29
CA ARG A 224 -31.08 27.48 -18.98
C ARG A 224 -30.90 25.98 -19.15
N PHE A 225 -30.03 25.37 -18.37
CA PHE A 225 -29.90 23.92 -18.30
C PHE A 225 -31.17 23.30 -17.70
N SER A 226 -31.72 22.29 -18.36
CA SER A 226 -32.89 21.53 -17.88
C SER A 226 -32.55 20.12 -17.39
N SER A 227 -31.31 19.68 -17.60
CA SER A 227 -30.85 18.36 -17.20
C SER A 227 -30.60 18.28 -15.69
N PRO A 228 -30.99 17.18 -15.02
CA PRO A 228 -30.78 17.00 -13.58
C PRO A 228 -29.30 16.83 -13.26
N CYS A 229 -28.79 17.49 -12.22
CA CYS A 229 -27.39 17.28 -11.80
C CYS A 229 -27.18 15.90 -11.16
N LEU A 230 -28.20 15.31 -10.55
CA LEU A 230 -28.07 14.05 -9.80
C LEU A 230 -27.51 12.91 -10.66
N SER A 231 -27.93 12.80 -11.92
CA SER A 231 -27.46 11.75 -12.83
C SER A 231 -25.98 11.93 -13.19
N TYR A 232 -25.52 13.15 -13.41
CA TYR A 232 -24.11 13.46 -13.66
C TYR A 232 -23.26 13.21 -12.41
N LEU A 233 -23.76 13.55 -11.22
CA LEU A 233 -23.09 13.27 -9.95
C LEU A 233 -22.97 11.77 -9.70
N ASP A 234 -24.04 10.98 -9.90
CA ASP A 234 -24.03 9.53 -9.75
C ASP A 234 -23.00 8.90 -10.69
N ASN A 235 -23.04 9.26 -11.97
CA ASN A 235 -22.09 8.77 -12.97
C ASN A 235 -20.65 9.14 -12.63
N TRP A 236 -20.39 10.40 -12.25
CA TRP A 236 -19.07 10.85 -11.84
C TRP A 236 -18.57 10.08 -10.61
N TYR A 237 -19.42 9.89 -9.62
CA TYR A 237 -19.10 9.14 -8.40
C TYR A 237 -18.79 7.66 -8.70
N ARG A 238 -19.64 6.99 -9.49
CA ARG A 238 -19.42 5.60 -9.92
C ARG A 238 -18.10 5.44 -10.65
N GLN A 239 -17.72 6.39 -11.49
CA GLN A 239 -16.42 6.38 -12.16
C GLN A 239 -15.27 6.45 -11.15
N GLN A 240 -15.30 7.37 -10.18
CA GLN A 240 -14.25 7.43 -9.16
C GLN A 240 -14.19 6.15 -8.33
N TYR A 241 -15.36 5.62 -7.93
CA TYR A 241 -15.49 4.39 -7.19
C TYR A 241 -14.87 3.18 -7.91
N VAL A 242 -15.17 3.01 -9.20
CA VAL A 242 -14.60 1.92 -10.01
C VAL A 242 -13.08 2.06 -10.14
N ILE A 243 -12.57 3.29 -10.28
CA ILE A 243 -11.12 3.54 -10.33
C ILE A 243 -10.43 3.11 -9.03
N PHE A 244 -10.99 3.46 -7.87
CA PHE A 244 -10.42 3.06 -6.57
C PHE A 244 -10.45 1.53 -6.38
N LEU A 245 -11.57 0.87 -6.71
CA LEU A 245 -11.69 -0.58 -6.61
C LEU A 245 -10.69 -1.29 -7.53
N ALA A 246 -10.57 -0.84 -8.78
CA ALA A 246 -9.60 -1.39 -9.72
C ALA A 246 -8.16 -1.21 -9.24
N ALA A 247 -7.83 -0.03 -8.69
CA ALA A 247 -6.50 0.22 -8.12
C ALA A 247 -6.18 -0.70 -6.93
N SER A 248 -7.11 -0.86 -5.99
CA SER A 248 -6.96 -1.78 -4.86
C SER A 248 -6.83 -3.24 -5.32
N LEU A 249 -7.57 -3.66 -6.35
CA LEU A 249 -7.39 -5.01 -6.89
C LEU A 249 -5.98 -5.22 -7.47
N ILE A 250 -5.43 -4.23 -8.18
CA ILE A 250 -4.07 -4.30 -8.73
C ILE A 250 -3.03 -4.42 -7.61
N ILE A 251 -3.15 -3.63 -6.55
CA ILE A 251 -2.23 -3.67 -5.41
C ILE A 251 -2.31 -5.03 -4.72
N ALA A 252 -3.51 -5.54 -4.44
CA ALA A 252 -3.70 -6.86 -3.83
C ALA A 252 -3.06 -7.99 -4.65
N VAL A 253 -3.16 -7.93 -5.99
CA VAL A 253 -2.49 -8.89 -6.88
C VAL A 253 -0.98 -8.78 -6.78
N VAL A 254 -0.43 -7.57 -6.75
CA VAL A 254 1.01 -7.34 -6.60
C VAL A 254 1.51 -7.85 -5.24
N GLU A 255 0.80 -7.56 -4.15
CA GLU A 255 1.11 -8.06 -2.81
C GLU A 255 1.05 -9.58 -2.74
N PHE A 256 0.05 -10.20 -3.37
CA PHE A 256 -0.03 -11.66 -3.49
C PHE A 256 1.16 -12.23 -4.27
N CYS A 257 1.58 -11.61 -5.37
CA CYS A 257 2.80 -12.00 -6.10
C CYS A 257 4.06 -11.88 -5.24
N VAL A 258 4.15 -10.84 -4.41
CA VAL A 258 5.23 -10.67 -3.42
C VAL A 258 5.22 -11.81 -2.41
N LEU A 259 4.06 -12.16 -1.83
CA LEU A 259 3.92 -13.28 -0.88
C LEU A 259 4.33 -14.62 -1.50
N LEU A 260 3.89 -14.90 -2.73
CA LEU A 260 4.33 -16.09 -3.47
C LEU A 260 5.85 -16.08 -3.70
N SER A 261 6.44 -14.93 -4.01
CA SER A 261 7.89 -14.81 -4.21
C SER A 261 8.67 -15.05 -2.91
N ILE A 262 8.18 -14.54 -1.78
CA ILE A 262 8.78 -14.75 -0.46
C ILE A 262 8.70 -16.23 -0.06
N THR A 263 7.54 -16.87 -0.22
CA THR A 263 7.38 -18.30 0.11
C THR A 263 8.28 -19.21 -0.72
N LEU A 264 8.43 -18.92 -2.03
CA LEU A 264 9.40 -19.61 -2.90
C LEU A 264 10.86 -19.37 -2.47
N ALA A 265 11.19 -18.18 -1.96
CA ALA A 265 12.50 -17.90 -1.40
C ALA A 265 12.73 -18.69 -0.10
N CYS A 266 11.78 -18.64 0.85
CA CYS A 266 11.84 -19.39 2.13
C CYS A 266 12.03 -20.90 1.93
N THR A 267 11.22 -21.51 1.06
CA THR A 267 11.29 -22.96 0.78
C THR A 267 12.65 -23.35 0.23
N LYS A 268 13.21 -22.59 -0.73
CA LYS A 268 14.55 -22.86 -1.27
C LYS A 268 15.67 -22.69 -0.25
N ILE A 269 15.60 -21.69 0.62
CA ILE A 269 16.59 -21.54 1.69
C ILE A 269 16.47 -22.73 2.65
N SER A 270 15.25 -23.19 2.97
CA SER A 270 14.99 -24.35 3.86
C SER A 270 15.60 -25.62 3.31
N THR A 271 15.35 -25.92 2.04
CA THR A 271 15.95 -27.08 1.37
C THR A 271 17.47 -27.03 1.40
N LYS A 272 18.08 -25.84 1.17
CA LYS A 272 19.55 -25.69 1.26
C LYS A 272 20.08 -25.93 2.67
N LYS A 273 19.42 -25.43 3.71
CA LYS A 273 19.84 -25.67 5.11
C LYS A 273 19.77 -27.16 5.46
N VAL A 274 18.67 -27.83 5.11
CA VAL A 274 18.49 -29.28 5.33
C VAL A 274 19.57 -30.07 4.58
N GLN A 275 19.87 -29.72 3.32
CA GLN A 275 20.91 -30.38 2.52
C GLN A 275 22.33 -30.16 3.10
N VAL A 276 22.62 -28.98 3.65
CA VAL A 276 23.91 -28.71 4.30
C VAL A 276 24.02 -29.45 5.63
N GLN A 277 22.95 -29.50 6.43
CA GLN A 277 22.93 -30.27 7.67
C GLN A 277 23.09 -31.78 7.42
N SER A 278 22.38 -32.35 6.44
CA SER A 278 22.53 -33.76 6.10
C SER A 278 23.93 -34.10 5.60
N PHE A 279 24.56 -33.20 4.81
CA PHE A 279 25.95 -33.35 4.38
C PHE A 279 26.94 -33.26 5.56
N MET A 280 26.69 -32.37 6.52
CA MET A 280 27.50 -32.26 7.74
C MET A 280 27.37 -33.48 8.65
N GLU A 281 26.19 -34.11 8.75
CA GLU A 281 25.99 -35.36 9.50
C GLU A 281 26.61 -36.58 8.81
N LEU A 282 26.66 -36.61 7.47
CA LEU A 282 27.27 -37.72 6.73
C LEU A 282 28.80 -37.73 6.81
N ARG A 283 29.43 -36.54 6.91
CA ARG A 283 30.90 -36.36 6.94
C ARG A 283 31.60 -37.09 8.10
N PRO A 284 31.14 -37.08 9.37
CA PRO A 284 31.77 -37.85 10.44
C PRO A 284 31.60 -39.37 10.28
N ARG A 285 30.48 -39.86 9.71
CA ARG A 285 30.27 -41.30 9.46
C ARG A 285 31.23 -41.87 8.43
N ILE A 286 31.50 -41.13 7.35
CA ILE A 286 32.48 -41.54 6.33
C ILE A 286 33.89 -41.56 6.92
N LYS A 287 34.27 -40.55 7.71
CA LYS A 287 35.58 -40.52 8.40
C LYS A 287 35.75 -41.66 9.41
N LEU A 288 34.68 -42.10 10.08
CA LEU A 288 34.74 -43.25 11.00
C LEU A 288 34.96 -44.56 10.24
N ARG A 289 34.20 -44.77 9.16
CA ARG A 289 34.26 -45.98 8.33
C ARG A 289 35.62 -46.14 7.65
N GLN A 290 36.16 -45.03 7.13
CA GLN A 290 37.49 -45.00 6.50
C GLN A 290 38.64 -45.19 7.51
N ARG A 291 38.38 -44.99 8.81
CA ARG A 291 39.32 -45.30 9.90
C ARG A 291 39.25 -46.77 10.32
N GLU A 292 38.10 -47.42 10.18
CA GLU A 292 37.95 -48.87 10.42
C GLU A 292 38.56 -49.70 9.27
N ASP A 293 38.40 -49.26 8.02
CA ASP A 293 38.96 -49.97 6.85
C ASP A 293 40.51 -49.94 6.81
N ASN A 294 41.14 -48.88 7.34
CA ASN A 294 42.60 -48.74 7.41
C ASN A 294 43.25 -49.53 8.58
N VAL A 295 42.48 -50.28 9.37
CA VAL A 295 42.99 -51.11 10.49
C VAL A 295 43.15 -52.58 10.09
N TYR A 296 42.62 -53.00 8.94
CA TYR A 296 42.74 -54.35 8.41
C TYR A 296 43.58 -54.37 7.12
N GLU A 297 44.84 -53.94 7.19
CA GLU A 297 45.83 -54.29 6.16
C GLU A 297 46.84 -55.26 6.78
N PRO A 298 46.73 -56.58 6.55
CA PRO A 298 47.76 -57.51 6.95
C PRO A 298 48.94 -57.36 5.99
N GLU A 299 50.10 -56.98 6.52
CA GLU A 299 51.38 -57.07 5.83
C GLU A 299 51.64 -58.54 5.47
N VAL A 300 51.27 -58.94 4.25
CA VAL A 300 51.69 -60.20 3.65
C VAL A 300 52.72 -59.86 2.58
N GLU A 301 53.98 -60.14 2.88
CA GLU A 301 55.05 -60.24 1.88
C GLU A 301 54.64 -61.19 0.75
N LEU A 302 54.90 -60.80 -0.51
CA LEU A 302 55.54 -61.74 -1.44
C LEU A 302 56.22 -61.00 -2.60
N ARG A 303 57.50 -61.34 -2.81
CA ARG A 303 58.32 -60.92 -3.95
C ARG A 303 57.85 -61.57 -5.26
N LEU A 304 57.81 -60.75 -6.31
CA LEU A 304 58.14 -61.00 -7.73
C LEU A 304 58.03 -62.44 -8.29
N ALA A 305 57.13 -62.63 -9.27
CA ALA A 305 57.48 -63.18 -10.60
C ALA A 305 56.32 -63.04 -11.62
N GLU A 306 56.68 -62.50 -12.79
CA GLU A 306 56.19 -62.81 -14.15
C GLU A 306 54.71 -62.67 -14.59
N ASP A 307 54.56 -61.70 -15.50
CA ASP A 307 54.12 -61.85 -16.90
C ASP A 307 52.66 -61.54 -17.33
N SER A 308 52.62 -60.65 -18.33
CA SER A 308 51.73 -60.53 -19.48
C SER A 308 50.25 -60.12 -19.38
N ARG A 309 49.97 -59.03 -20.13
CA ARG A 309 48.76 -58.67 -20.90
C ARG A 309 47.54 -58.25 -20.05
N GLY A 310 46.78 -57.18 -20.32
CA GLY A 310 46.57 -56.27 -21.44
C GLY A 310 45.16 -55.67 -21.30
N ALA A 311 44.90 -54.51 -21.93
CA ALA A 311 43.62 -53.77 -22.05
C ALA A 311 43.21 -52.90 -20.83
N VAL A 312 43.35 -51.55 -20.81
CA VAL A 312 42.69 -50.48 -21.61
C VAL A 312 41.16 -50.49 -21.49
N ILE A 313 40.56 -49.50 -20.80
CA ILE A 313 39.62 -48.49 -21.36
C ILE A 313 39.63 -47.22 -20.48
N HIS A 314 39.68 -46.08 -21.17
CA HIS A 314 39.77 -44.68 -20.78
C HIS A 314 38.67 -44.12 -19.84
N GLY A 315 39.12 -43.30 -18.89
CA GLY A 315 38.39 -42.12 -18.38
C GLY A 315 38.94 -40.82 -19.02
N VAL A 316 38.07 -39.81 -19.13
CA VAL A 316 38.25 -38.45 -19.71
C VAL A 316 37.97 -37.44 -18.56
N PRO A 317 38.56 -36.22 -18.53
CA PRO A 317 39.61 -35.83 -17.58
C PRO A 317 39.13 -34.84 -16.50
N SER A 318 39.98 -34.56 -15.51
CA SER A 318 39.90 -33.32 -14.74
C SER A 318 41.31 -32.75 -14.55
N ASP A 319 41.69 -31.84 -15.45
CA ASP A 319 42.65 -30.80 -15.15
C ASP A 319 42.04 -29.85 -14.11
N ILE A 320 42.78 -29.55 -13.05
CA ILE A 320 43.35 -28.21 -12.78
C ILE A 320 43.98 -28.24 -11.37
N SER A 321 45.32 -28.26 -11.36
CA SER A 321 46.29 -27.53 -10.52
C SER A 321 45.70 -26.76 -9.31
N GLU A 322 46.05 -27.06 -8.06
CA GLU A 322 47.29 -26.64 -7.37
C GLU A 322 47.62 -25.15 -7.60
N ASP A 323 47.29 -24.27 -6.65
CA ASP A 323 48.31 -23.43 -5.97
C ASP A 323 47.74 -22.72 -4.71
N PHE A 324 48.65 -22.40 -3.78
CA PHE A 324 48.49 -21.65 -2.51
C PHE A 324 48.02 -22.39 -1.25
N LYS A 325 49.00 -23.09 -0.68
CA LYS A 325 49.19 -23.38 0.75
C LYS A 325 49.88 -22.17 1.41
N GLU A 326 49.42 -21.70 2.57
CA GLU A 326 50.22 -21.60 3.82
C GLU A 326 49.55 -20.77 4.93
N VAL A 327 50.04 -21.01 6.16
CA VAL A 327 49.77 -20.37 7.45
C VAL A 327 48.57 -20.90 8.25
N TYR A 328 48.79 -22.03 8.92
CA TYR A 328 48.19 -22.31 10.24
C TYR A 328 49.28 -22.81 11.20
N ILE A 329 49.55 -22.05 12.26
CA ILE A 329 50.44 -22.43 13.37
C ILE A 329 49.61 -23.18 14.43
N GLN A 330 50.21 -24.26 14.93
CA GLN A 330 49.68 -25.29 15.84
C GLN A 330 49.85 -24.91 17.33
N PRO A 331 48.96 -25.30 18.27
CA PRO A 331 49.20 -25.14 19.70
C PRO A 331 49.90 -26.37 20.32
N ARG A 332 50.85 -26.12 21.22
CA ARG A 332 51.53 -27.12 22.08
C ARG A 332 50.97 -27.08 23.49
N ASP A 333 50.62 -28.25 24.03
CA ASP A 333 50.47 -28.49 25.46
C ASP A 333 51.82 -28.92 26.06
N LEU A 334 52.23 -28.32 27.17
CA LEU A 334 53.36 -28.76 27.99
C LEU A 334 53.05 -28.59 29.49
N TYR A 335 53.56 -29.54 30.26
CA TYR A 335 53.08 -30.07 31.52
C TYR A 335 53.83 -29.46 32.73
N LYS A 336 53.13 -29.29 33.88
CA LYS A 336 53.58 -29.38 35.30
C LYS A 336 54.72 -28.49 35.88
N ASN A 337 54.35 -27.81 36.98
CA ASN A 337 55.01 -27.69 38.31
C ASN A 337 56.25 -26.79 38.52
N ARG A 338 56.12 -25.70 39.34
CA ARG A 338 56.59 -25.56 40.76
C ARG A 338 56.97 -24.13 41.22
N TYR A 339 56.30 -23.73 42.32
CA TYR A 339 56.72 -22.99 43.52
C TYR A 339 56.89 -21.45 43.60
N ASN A 340 56.22 -20.96 44.66
CA ASN A 340 56.48 -19.82 45.55
C ASN A 340 56.14 -18.39 45.06
N THR A 341 55.07 -17.81 45.61
CA THR A 341 55.18 -16.95 46.81
C THR A 341 53.82 -16.74 47.51
N THR A 342 53.89 -16.87 48.83
CA THR A 342 52.94 -16.56 49.91
C THR A 342 52.26 -15.19 49.78
N PHE A 343 50.94 -15.09 50.02
CA PHE A 343 50.31 -14.29 51.10
C PHE A 343 48.79 -14.57 51.20
N LYS A 344 48.29 -14.56 52.44
CA LYS A 344 46.99 -15.10 52.92
C LYS A 344 45.74 -14.27 52.53
N PRO A 345 44.54 -14.88 52.60
CA PRO A 345 43.24 -14.26 52.32
C PRO A 345 42.56 -13.70 53.60
N VAL A 346 41.57 -12.82 53.43
CA VAL A 346 40.57 -12.52 54.47
C VAL A 346 39.17 -12.55 53.86
N SER A 347 38.28 -13.21 54.59
CA SER A 347 36.89 -13.58 54.34
C SER A 347 35.87 -12.55 54.85
N SER A 348 34.65 -12.62 54.29
CA SER A 348 33.32 -12.42 54.90
C SER A 348 33.02 -11.10 55.64
N ASP A 349 31.97 -10.38 55.24
CA ASP A 349 30.74 -10.31 56.04
C ASP A 349 29.57 -9.56 55.38
N TYR A 350 28.37 -10.04 55.69
CA TYR A 350 27.03 -9.56 55.34
C TYR A 350 26.71 -8.19 55.97
N SER A 351 25.92 -7.34 55.28
CA SER A 351 24.69 -6.72 55.84
C SER A 351 23.97 -5.79 54.85
N VAL A 352 22.64 -5.87 54.92
CA VAL A 352 21.62 -5.02 54.26
C VAL A 352 21.55 -3.64 54.92
N PRO A 353 21.06 -2.60 54.23
CA PRO A 353 20.08 -1.74 54.91
C PRO A 353 18.85 -1.38 54.08
N THR A 354 17.75 -1.34 54.83
CA THR A 354 16.38 -0.94 54.52
C THR A 354 16.25 0.59 54.41
N THR A 355 15.37 1.05 53.50
CA THR A 355 14.54 2.28 53.50
C THR A 355 14.90 3.49 54.38
N ARG A 356 14.95 4.70 53.76
CA ARG A 356 14.20 5.87 54.28
C ARG A 356 14.00 6.98 53.23
N SER A 357 12.75 7.44 53.16
CA SER A 357 12.21 8.61 52.47
C SER A 357 12.72 9.94 53.04
N TYR A 358 12.89 10.97 52.21
CA TYR A 358 12.66 12.37 52.57
C TYR A 358 12.18 13.20 51.37
N LEU A 359 11.16 14.01 51.65
CA LEU A 359 10.68 15.17 50.90
C LEU A 359 11.80 16.16 50.58
N VAL A 360 11.80 16.72 49.37
CA VAL A 360 11.68 18.17 49.08
C VAL A 360 10.96 18.31 47.73
#